data_AF-A0A1H7KDC1-F1
#
_entry.id   AF-A0A1H7KDC1-F1
#
_cell.length_a   1.000
_cell.length_b   1.000
_cell.length_c   1.000
_cell.angle_alpha   90.00
_cell.angle_beta   90.00
_cell.angle_gamma   90.00
#
_symmetry.space_group_name_H-M   'P 1'
#
loop_
_entity.id
_entity.type
_entity.pdbx_description
1 polymer ?
#
loop_
_entity_poly.entity_id
_entity_poly.type
_entity_poly.pdbx_seq_one_letter_code
_entity_poly.pdbx_strand_id
1 'polypeptide(L)'
;MLFSGKTAPTVKARRTIAPSGAIKSGIVFSVKGGLGRLCNVSAVCHEDYANNSITMLNGTPVVQSQEPWCPTCRSLLMAGYGIENADCPELRAVSDAVNTDFIDIEHSFEILRPLLGLLNDGYYLLTDAECIPTDGEGHFFWDIDPKLKEYDAAVQMYYLLDEDGFDMYACESVEPLFLYPTQSAALYKADRAEYYRVHNDANENAPRAIAYGGFYGINALLDGHHKAAAAALNGQRVKCLLIIPAFEQFFKPAGGEWEFRRQVFTEDILLKAEEFTEKEKAEFLKKWLAKREEEKLPPKHEHSEPRFRVREWEKDFSDNAKKYPTVRQLSLEKYFGSENGFGEVSEKLRKGIEAGKTLPLLADNVFGIDRQKGMEIPAIKLMLIKAEREGDRSLKELAAEIVRTRFGGYVLVAAALRYLLIFDDDCDVEKIFIDIISDADDYERFGDIAVNYWQDVPDA
;
A
#
# COMPACT_ATOMS: atom_id res chain seq x y z
N MET A 1 -20.97 -32.43 9.98
CA MET A 1 -21.91 -31.92 11.02
C MET A 1 -21.12 -31.03 11.95
N LEU A 2 -21.17 -29.70 11.78
CA LEU A 2 -20.29 -28.76 12.48
C LEU A 2 -21.05 -27.47 12.86
N PHE A 3 -22.08 -27.55 13.68
CA PHE A 3 -22.61 -26.36 14.37
C PHE A 3 -23.16 -26.77 15.73
N SER A 4 -22.29 -26.84 16.75
CA SER A 4 -22.74 -26.93 18.14
C SER A 4 -23.16 -25.54 18.63
N GLY A 5 -24.46 -25.29 18.71
CA GLY A 5 -25.07 -24.33 19.63
C GLY A 5 -25.03 -22.83 19.29
N LYS A 6 -24.21 -22.36 18.35
CA LYS A 6 -24.32 -20.99 17.81
C LYS A 6 -25.16 -20.99 16.53
N THR A 7 -26.11 -20.07 16.43
CA THR A 7 -26.81 -19.75 15.18
C THR A 7 -25.77 -19.47 14.08
N ALA A 8 -26.01 -19.98 12.88
CA ALA A 8 -25.09 -19.78 11.76
C ALA A 8 -24.87 -18.27 11.49
N PRO A 9 -23.62 -17.84 11.19
CA PRO A 9 -23.35 -16.45 10.86
C PRO A 9 -24.24 -15.96 9.71
N THR A 10 -24.80 -14.78 9.87
CA THR A 10 -25.56 -14.10 8.82
C THR A 10 -24.65 -13.05 8.17
N VAL A 11 -24.27 -13.29 6.92
CA VAL A 11 -23.52 -12.34 6.08
C VAL A 11 -24.52 -11.70 5.11
N LYS A 12 -24.69 -10.38 5.17
CA LYS A 12 -25.72 -9.68 4.38
C LYS A 12 -25.12 -8.50 3.62
N ALA A 13 -25.18 -8.59 2.29
CA ALA A 13 -24.87 -7.47 1.40
C ALA A 13 -25.80 -6.28 1.69
N ARG A 14 -25.23 -5.07 1.65
CA ARG A 14 -25.93 -3.82 1.96
C ARG A 14 -25.96 -2.88 0.77
N ARG A 15 -24.82 -2.70 0.10
CA ARG A 15 -24.68 -1.78 -1.04
C ARG A 15 -23.51 -2.23 -1.92
N THR A 16 -23.65 -2.09 -3.24
CA THR A 16 -22.54 -2.20 -4.20
C THR A 16 -21.81 -0.88 -4.33
N ILE A 17 -20.50 -0.94 -4.58
CA ILE A 17 -19.61 0.20 -4.70
C ILE A 17 -19.12 0.27 -6.14
N ALA A 18 -19.25 1.46 -6.72
CA ALA A 18 -18.74 1.78 -8.05
C ALA A 18 -17.20 1.85 -8.03
N PRO A 19 -16.54 1.70 -9.19
CA PRO A 19 -15.09 1.86 -9.28
C PRO A 19 -14.62 3.20 -8.67
N SER A 20 -13.55 3.16 -7.86
CA SER A 20 -12.89 4.34 -7.30
C SER A 20 -11.40 4.03 -7.12
N GLY A 21 -10.52 4.81 -7.76
CA GLY A 21 -9.08 4.58 -7.71
C GLY A 21 -8.69 3.16 -8.13
N ALA A 22 -8.04 2.43 -7.22
CA ALA A 22 -7.60 1.04 -7.44
C ALA A 22 -8.71 -0.01 -7.21
N ILE A 23 -9.87 0.39 -6.71
CA ILE A 23 -11.03 -0.47 -6.51
C ILE A 23 -11.84 -0.50 -7.80
N LYS A 24 -12.01 -1.68 -8.40
CA LYS A 24 -12.79 -1.86 -9.63
C LYS A 24 -14.27 -2.05 -9.32
N SER A 25 -14.58 -2.75 -8.23
CA SER A 25 -15.94 -2.93 -7.73
C SER A 25 -15.90 -3.35 -6.26
N GLY A 26 -17.03 -3.23 -5.56
CA GLY A 26 -17.09 -3.66 -4.16
C GLY A 26 -18.49 -3.88 -3.62
N ILE A 27 -18.57 -4.56 -2.48
CA ILE A 27 -19.80 -4.80 -1.73
C ILE A 27 -19.54 -4.43 -0.27
N VAL A 28 -20.29 -3.45 0.22
CA VAL A 28 -20.42 -3.24 1.67
C VAL A 28 -21.40 -4.25 2.21
N PHE A 29 -21.02 -4.96 3.26
CA PHE A 29 -21.82 -5.99 3.90
C PHE A 29 -21.74 -5.91 5.43
N SER A 30 -22.67 -6.59 6.08
CA SER A 30 -22.66 -6.78 7.54
C SER A 30 -22.57 -8.25 7.90
N VAL A 31 -21.94 -8.53 9.03
CA VAL A 31 -21.86 -9.84 9.66
C VAL A 31 -22.58 -9.77 11.01
N LYS A 32 -23.47 -10.74 11.27
CA LYS A 32 -24.16 -10.92 12.55
C LYS A 32 -24.08 -12.38 12.99
N GLY A 33 -23.76 -12.62 14.25
CA GLY A 33 -23.44 -13.96 14.74
C GLY A 33 -22.13 -14.51 14.15
N GLY A 34 -21.19 -13.62 13.82
CA GLY A 34 -19.87 -13.98 13.30
C GLY A 34 -19.10 -14.88 14.27
N LEU A 35 -18.26 -15.77 13.73
CA LEU A 35 -17.54 -16.73 14.55
C LEU A 35 -16.34 -16.11 15.29
N GLY A 36 -15.84 -14.96 14.83
CA GLY A 36 -14.68 -14.29 15.41
C GLY A 36 -13.38 -15.09 15.30
N ARG A 37 -13.28 -15.93 14.27
CA ARG A 37 -12.09 -16.76 13.97
C ARG A 37 -11.15 -16.10 12.98
N LEU A 38 -11.59 -15.11 12.20
CA LEU A 38 -10.74 -14.17 11.49
C LEU A 38 -10.94 -12.81 12.15
N CYS A 39 -10.01 -12.40 13.00
CA CYS A 39 -10.17 -11.20 13.82
C CYS A 39 -8.83 -10.57 14.21
N ASN A 40 -8.87 -9.27 14.51
CA ASN A 40 -7.78 -8.59 15.21
C ASN A 40 -8.08 -8.62 16.70
N VAL A 41 -7.15 -9.16 17.48
CA VAL A 41 -7.15 -9.02 18.93
C VAL A 41 -6.14 -7.95 19.29
N SER A 42 -6.59 -6.90 19.98
CA SER A 42 -5.74 -5.78 20.35
C SER A 42 -5.63 -5.65 21.86
N ALA A 43 -4.47 -5.21 22.32
CA ALA A 43 -4.15 -4.90 23.69
C ALA A 43 -3.44 -3.55 23.74
N VAL A 44 -3.83 -2.69 24.68
CA VAL A 44 -3.22 -1.38 24.83
C VAL A 44 -1.90 -1.49 25.57
N CYS A 45 -0.83 -0.99 24.97
CA CYS A 45 0.45 -0.80 25.63
C CYS A 45 0.58 0.67 26.04
N HIS A 46 0.20 0.99 27.28
CA HIS A 46 0.23 2.37 27.78
C HIS A 46 1.64 2.96 27.89
N GLU A 47 2.67 2.13 28.05
CA GLU A 47 4.06 2.58 28.17
C GLU A 47 4.63 3.07 26.83
N ASP A 48 4.15 2.52 25.70
CA ASP A 48 4.67 2.80 24.37
C ASP A 48 3.78 3.72 23.51
N TYR A 49 2.67 4.26 24.06
CA TYR A 49 1.66 5.00 23.29
C TYR A 49 1.17 4.26 22.02
N ALA A 50 1.13 2.93 22.12
CA ALA A 50 0.81 2.04 21.01
C ALA A 50 -0.11 0.90 21.45
N ASN A 51 -0.79 0.30 20.49
CA ASN A 51 -1.59 -0.89 20.66
C ASN A 51 -0.85 -2.08 20.04
N ASN A 52 -0.66 -3.14 20.82
CA ASN A 52 -0.29 -4.42 20.25
C ASN A 52 -1.54 -5.03 19.64
N SER A 53 -1.47 -5.44 18.38
CA SER A 53 -2.57 -6.06 17.68
C SER A 53 -2.09 -7.33 17.00
N ILE A 54 -2.93 -8.36 16.98
CA ILE A 54 -2.62 -9.65 16.38
C ILE A 54 -3.81 -10.06 15.52
N THR A 55 -3.58 -10.23 14.22
CA THR A 55 -4.56 -10.88 13.35
C THR A 55 -4.49 -12.38 13.59
N MET A 56 -5.62 -12.94 13.98
CA MET A 56 -5.80 -14.35 14.25
C MET A 56 -6.63 -14.97 13.12
N LEU A 57 -6.21 -16.15 12.65
CA LEU A 57 -7.01 -17.04 11.83
C LEU A 57 -7.18 -18.38 12.55
N ASN A 58 -8.40 -18.72 12.90
CA ASN A 58 -8.78 -19.92 13.63
C ASN A 58 -7.92 -20.17 14.89
N GLY A 59 -7.61 -19.09 15.63
CA GLY A 59 -6.77 -19.16 16.83
C GLY A 59 -5.26 -19.18 16.56
N THR A 60 -4.82 -19.06 15.30
CA THR A 60 -3.41 -18.97 14.93
C THR A 60 -3.04 -17.52 14.57
N PRO A 61 -2.01 -16.93 15.20
CA PRO A 61 -1.49 -15.63 14.79
C PRO A 61 -0.96 -15.69 13.36
N VAL A 62 -1.44 -14.81 12.47
CA VAL A 62 -0.96 -14.74 11.07
C VAL A 62 -0.15 -13.47 10.80
N VAL A 63 -0.47 -12.37 11.47
CA VAL A 63 0.30 -11.12 11.48
C VAL A 63 0.21 -10.51 12.87
N GLN A 64 1.29 -9.90 13.33
CA GLN A 64 1.38 -9.18 14.60
C GLN A 64 1.80 -7.73 14.30
N SER A 65 1.27 -6.77 15.03
CA SER A 65 1.58 -5.36 14.85
C SER A 65 1.69 -4.62 16.19
N GLN A 66 2.47 -3.54 16.16
CA GLN A 66 2.46 -2.49 17.16
C GLN A 66 2.01 -1.20 16.47
N GLU A 67 0.81 -0.76 16.80
CA GLU A 67 0.12 0.34 16.11
C GLU A 67 0.12 1.58 17.01
N PRO A 68 0.82 2.66 16.64
CA PRO A 68 0.78 3.90 17.40
C PRO A 68 -0.63 4.49 17.41
N TRP A 69 -1.00 5.23 18.46
CA TRP A 69 -2.30 5.92 18.50
C TRP A 69 -2.38 7.11 17.53
N CYS A 70 -1.23 7.55 17.02
CA CYS A 70 -1.14 8.64 16.07
C CYS A 70 -1.34 8.10 14.64
N PRO A 71 -2.33 8.63 13.88
CA PRO A 71 -2.66 8.12 12.54
C PRO A 71 -1.55 8.34 11.50
N THR A 72 -0.55 9.17 11.82
CA THR A 72 0.56 9.53 10.94
C THR A 72 1.87 8.86 11.32
N CYS A 73 1.89 8.13 12.43
CA CYS A 73 3.02 7.31 12.81
C CYS A 73 2.92 5.94 12.13
N ARG A 74 4.07 5.46 11.65
CA ARG A 74 4.19 4.16 11.02
C ARG A 74 4.02 3.06 12.06
N SER A 75 3.23 2.06 11.73
CA SER A 75 3.09 0.87 12.57
C SER A 75 4.27 -0.06 12.33
N LEU A 76 4.62 -0.81 13.35
CA LEU A 76 5.53 -1.93 13.19
C LEU A 76 4.73 -3.20 12.91
N LEU A 77 5.17 -3.98 11.93
CA LEU A 77 4.61 -5.28 11.60
C LEU A 77 5.63 -6.38 11.85
N MET A 78 5.12 -7.55 12.22
CA MET A 78 5.87 -8.75 12.50
C MET A 78 5.10 -9.95 11.97
N ALA A 79 5.82 -10.96 11.50
CA ALA A 79 5.19 -12.17 11.01
C ALA A 79 4.46 -12.93 12.12
N GLY A 80 3.41 -13.65 11.75
CA GLY A 80 2.75 -14.61 12.64
C GLY A 80 3.44 -15.98 12.63
N TYR A 81 2.63 -17.02 12.79
CA TYR A 81 3.07 -18.41 12.79
C TYR A 81 3.11 -19.04 11.39
N GLY A 82 2.71 -18.32 10.36
CA GLY A 82 2.48 -18.88 9.04
C GLY A 82 1.04 -19.38 8.90
N ILE A 83 0.33 -18.92 7.88
CA ILE A 83 -1.06 -19.27 7.60
C ILE A 83 -1.24 -20.76 7.28
N GLU A 84 -0.18 -21.42 6.82
CA GLU A 84 -0.13 -22.87 6.64
C GLU A 84 -0.42 -23.66 7.92
N ASN A 85 -0.27 -23.02 9.09
CA ASN A 85 -0.50 -23.62 10.41
C ASN A 85 -1.88 -23.30 10.99
N ALA A 86 -2.70 -22.49 10.32
CA ALA A 86 -3.98 -22.00 10.85
C ALA A 86 -5.16 -22.97 10.71
N ASP A 87 -4.96 -24.17 10.13
CA ASP A 87 -5.98 -25.20 9.85
C ASP A 87 -7.40 -24.65 9.65
N CYS A 88 -7.66 -23.99 8.51
CA CYS A 88 -8.92 -23.30 8.25
C CYS A 88 -9.69 -23.98 7.10
N PRO A 89 -10.70 -24.83 7.39
CA PRO A 89 -11.51 -25.48 6.37
C PRO A 89 -12.24 -24.49 5.44
N GLU A 90 -12.72 -23.37 5.99
CA GLU A 90 -13.43 -22.35 5.25
C GLU A 90 -12.50 -21.65 4.24
N LEU A 91 -11.26 -21.36 4.62
CA LEU A 91 -10.25 -20.81 3.71
C LEU A 91 -9.89 -21.80 2.60
N ARG A 92 -9.70 -23.08 2.94
CA ARG A 92 -9.44 -24.13 1.93
C ARG A 92 -10.59 -24.28 0.94
N ALA A 93 -11.83 -24.28 1.43
CA ALA A 93 -13.01 -24.40 0.58
C ALA A 93 -13.15 -23.24 -0.41
N VAL A 94 -12.81 -22.02 -0.01
CA VAL A 94 -12.84 -20.86 -0.91
C VAL A 94 -11.62 -20.80 -1.83
N SER A 95 -10.45 -21.29 -1.39
CA SER A 95 -9.20 -21.27 -2.18
C SER A 95 -9.38 -21.95 -3.54
N ASP A 96 -10.00 -23.12 -3.56
CA ASP A 96 -10.27 -23.86 -4.81
C ASP A 96 -11.17 -23.05 -5.76
N ALA A 97 -12.18 -22.37 -5.22
CA ALA A 97 -13.11 -21.55 -5.99
C ALA A 97 -12.47 -20.27 -6.52
N VAL A 98 -11.61 -19.59 -5.75
CA VAL A 98 -10.92 -18.36 -6.23
C VAL A 98 -9.71 -18.65 -7.14
N ASN A 99 -9.37 -19.92 -7.35
CA ASN A 99 -8.38 -20.35 -8.32
C ASN A 99 -8.95 -20.55 -9.74
N THR A 100 -10.27 -20.37 -9.92
CA THR A 100 -10.90 -20.27 -11.24
C THR A 100 -10.97 -18.82 -11.72
N ASP A 101 -11.40 -18.64 -12.97
CA ASP A 101 -11.66 -17.32 -13.54
C ASP A 101 -12.65 -16.52 -12.67
N PHE A 102 -12.49 -15.20 -12.64
CA PHE A 102 -13.54 -14.31 -12.13
C PHE A 102 -14.83 -14.55 -12.86
N ILE A 103 -15.89 -14.13 -12.17
CA ILE A 103 -17.10 -13.69 -12.85
C ILE A 103 -17.33 -12.22 -12.51
N ASP A 104 -17.64 -11.94 -11.25
CA ASP A 104 -17.89 -10.60 -10.72
C ASP A 104 -17.76 -10.58 -9.18
N ILE A 105 -17.96 -9.40 -8.59
CA ILE A 105 -17.86 -9.21 -7.14
C ILE A 105 -19.03 -9.85 -6.39
N GLU A 106 -20.23 -9.89 -6.96
CA GLU A 106 -21.41 -10.55 -6.39
C GLU A 106 -21.22 -12.06 -6.28
N HIS A 107 -20.73 -12.71 -7.33
CA HIS A 107 -20.40 -14.12 -7.34
C HIS A 107 -19.29 -14.44 -6.35
N SER A 108 -18.24 -13.60 -6.32
CA SER A 108 -17.16 -13.73 -5.34
C SER A 108 -17.65 -13.59 -3.91
N PHE A 109 -18.59 -12.67 -3.65
CA PHE A 109 -19.21 -12.50 -2.33
C PHE A 109 -19.97 -13.75 -1.89
N GLU A 110 -20.71 -14.40 -2.79
CA GLU A 110 -21.42 -15.65 -2.50
C GLU A 110 -20.46 -16.81 -2.22
N ILE A 111 -19.40 -16.96 -3.03
CA ILE A 111 -18.34 -17.96 -2.80
C ILE A 111 -17.66 -17.75 -1.45
N LEU A 112 -17.35 -16.49 -1.11
CA LEU A 112 -16.58 -16.17 0.08
C LEU A 112 -17.39 -16.24 1.38
N ARG A 113 -18.72 -16.43 1.33
CA ARG A 113 -19.58 -16.48 2.54
C ARG A 113 -19.03 -17.35 3.68
N PRO A 114 -18.48 -18.57 3.46
CA PRO A 114 -17.89 -19.36 4.54
C PRO A 114 -16.74 -18.63 5.24
N LEU A 115 -15.83 -18.01 4.47
CA LEU A 115 -14.72 -17.22 4.99
C LEU A 115 -15.21 -15.93 5.68
N LEU A 116 -16.16 -15.21 5.06
CA LEU A 116 -16.75 -13.99 5.64
C LEU A 116 -17.50 -14.27 6.95
N GLY A 117 -18.05 -15.47 7.12
CA GLY A 117 -18.68 -15.92 8.38
C GLY A 117 -17.69 -16.07 9.54
N LEU A 118 -16.38 -16.15 9.27
CA LEU A 118 -15.34 -16.18 10.31
C LEU A 118 -15.12 -14.84 10.99
N LEU A 119 -15.56 -13.74 10.38
CA LEU A 119 -15.36 -12.39 10.90
C LEU A 119 -16.12 -12.16 12.21
N ASN A 120 -15.80 -11.07 12.91
CA ASN A 120 -16.59 -10.58 14.03
C ASN A 120 -17.90 -9.94 13.54
N ASP A 121 -18.83 -9.71 14.47
CA ASP A 121 -20.01 -8.89 14.18
C ASP A 121 -19.57 -7.47 13.82
N GLY A 122 -19.98 -6.98 12.65
CA GLY A 122 -19.55 -5.69 12.17
C GLY A 122 -19.91 -5.40 10.72
N TYR A 123 -19.35 -4.31 10.21
CA TYR A 123 -19.45 -3.89 8.82
C TYR A 123 -18.11 -4.07 8.13
N TYR A 124 -18.17 -4.51 6.88
CA TYR A 124 -17.00 -4.82 6.08
C TYR A 124 -17.24 -4.40 4.63
N LEU A 125 -16.15 -4.15 3.93
CA LEU A 125 -16.13 -3.93 2.49
C LEU A 125 -15.36 -5.09 1.86
N LEU A 126 -15.97 -5.79 0.91
CA LEU A 126 -15.28 -6.71 0.01
C LEU A 126 -15.06 -5.98 -1.32
N THR A 127 -13.83 -5.86 -1.80
CA THR A 127 -13.53 -5.22 -3.09
C THR A 127 -12.80 -6.14 -4.04
N ASP A 128 -13.01 -5.95 -5.33
CA ASP A 128 -12.06 -6.35 -6.38
C ASP A 128 -11.09 -5.17 -6.59
N ALA A 129 -9.84 -5.37 -6.21
CA ALA A 129 -8.81 -4.33 -6.18
C ALA A 129 -7.51 -4.79 -6.85
N GLU A 130 -6.74 -3.83 -7.36
CA GLU A 130 -5.41 -4.05 -7.91
C GLU A 130 -4.33 -3.66 -6.88
N CYS A 131 -3.93 -4.64 -6.07
CA CYS A 131 -2.90 -4.50 -5.05
C CYS A 131 -1.49 -4.49 -5.65
N ILE A 132 -0.53 -3.95 -4.91
CA ILE A 132 0.87 -3.85 -5.28
C ILE A 132 1.63 -4.95 -4.51
N PRO A 133 2.41 -5.81 -5.18
CA PRO A 133 3.15 -6.91 -4.53
C PRO A 133 4.44 -6.41 -3.85
N THR A 134 4.35 -5.29 -3.13
CA THR A 134 5.44 -4.69 -2.35
C THR A 134 4.97 -4.33 -0.94
N ASP A 135 5.92 -4.00 -0.09
CA ASP A 135 5.72 -3.52 1.28
C ASP A 135 5.42 -1.99 1.36
N GLY A 136 5.38 -1.30 0.22
CA GLY A 136 5.22 0.15 0.15
C GLY A 136 6.52 0.94 0.06
N GLU A 137 7.68 0.29 0.16
CA GLU A 137 9.01 0.89 0.09
C GLU A 137 9.79 0.44 -1.17
N GLY A 138 9.14 -0.33 -2.04
CA GLY A 138 9.77 -0.89 -3.24
C GLY A 138 10.49 -2.21 -2.98
N HIS A 139 10.28 -2.85 -1.82
CA HIS A 139 10.75 -4.20 -1.56
C HIS A 139 9.66 -5.24 -1.88
N PHE A 140 10.09 -6.43 -2.27
CA PHE A 140 9.17 -7.51 -2.61
C PHE A 140 8.36 -7.95 -1.38
N PHE A 141 7.03 -8.07 -1.51
CA PHE A 141 6.15 -8.30 -0.35
C PHE A 141 6.52 -9.55 0.47
N TRP A 142 7.10 -10.58 -0.14
CA TRP A 142 7.41 -11.84 0.54
C TRP A 142 8.84 -11.89 1.10
N ASP A 143 9.61 -10.81 0.92
CA ASP A 143 10.94 -10.59 1.49
C ASP A 143 10.84 -9.68 2.72
N ILE A 144 10.42 -10.26 3.84
CA ILE A 144 10.20 -9.53 5.09
C ILE A 144 11.21 -9.93 6.17
N ASP A 145 11.52 -8.98 7.05
CA ASP A 145 12.02 -9.34 8.37
C ASP A 145 10.86 -9.99 9.15
N PRO A 146 11.00 -11.23 9.63
CA PRO A 146 9.94 -11.89 10.37
C PRO A 146 9.72 -11.25 11.74
N LYS A 147 10.67 -10.45 12.25
CA LYS A 147 10.56 -9.70 13.50
C LYS A 147 9.86 -8.36 13.28
N LEU A 148 9.60 -7.68 14.40
CA LEU A 148 8.96 -6.37 14.43
C LEU A 148 9.81 -5.33 13.69
N LYS A 149 9.27 -4.83 12.56
CA LYS A 149 9.90 -3.84 11.69
C LYS A 149 8.88 -2.76 11.33
N GLU A 150 9.32 -1.51 11.26
CA GLU A 150 8.52 -0.38 10.77
C GLU A 150 8.34 -0.48 9.25
N TYR A 151 7.13 -0.14 8.77
CA TYR A 151 6.84 -0.09 7.33
C TYR A 151 6.21 1.26 6.98
N ASP A 152 6.71 1.92 5.93
CA ASP A 152 6.23 3.24 5.53
C ASP A 152 4.76 3.28 5.16
N ALA A 153 4.24 2.19 4.56
CA ALA A 153 2.84 2.08 4.19
C ALA A 153 1.91 1.69 5.34
N ALA A 154 2.44 1.28 6.50
CA ALA A 154 1.64 0.89 7.66
C ALA A 154 1.16 2.10 8.48
N VAL A 155 0.62 3.11 7.80
CA VAL A 155 0.17 4.39 8.37
C VAL A 155 -1.17 4.80 7.76
N GLN A 156 -2.04 5.45 8.53
CA GLN A 156 -3.34 5.89 8.03
C GLN A 156 -3.21 7.12 7.12
N MET A 157 -2.36 8.07 7.51
CA MET A 157 -2.13 9.32 6.80
C MET A 157 -0.63 9.57 6.64
N TYR A 158 -0.17 9.77 5.42
CA TYR A 158 1.23 9.98 5.09
C TYR A 158 1.56 11.47 5.08
N TYR A 159 2.55 11.88 5.88
CA TYR A 159 3.06 13.25 5.84
C TYR A 159 3.94 13.47 4.62
N LEU A 160 3.57 14.48 3.84
CA LEU A 160 4.39 15.00 2.76
C LEU A 160 5.25 16.11 3.34
N LEU A 161 6.47 15.71 3.67
CA LEU A 161 7.53 16.59 4.12
C LEU A 161 8.31 17.10 2.92
N ASP A 162 8.91 18.28 3.08
CA ASP A 162 10.00 18.74 2.23
C ASP A 162 11.15 17.72 2.21
N GLU A 163 12.07 17.89 1.27
CA GLU A 163 13.09 16.87 1.04
C GLU A 163 14.15 16.82 2.15
N ASP A 164 14.29 17.89 2.92
CA ASP A 164 15.14 17.92 4.12
C ASP A 164 14.41 17.37 5.37
N GLY A 165 13.10 17.12 5.28
CA GLY A 165 12.27 16.48 6.30
C GLY A 165 11.88 17.38 7.48
N PHE A 166 12.09 18.70 7.35
CA PHE A 166 11.85 19.66 8.43
C PHE A 166 10.47 20.29 8.36
N ASP A 167 9.93 20.53 7.17
CA ASP A 167 8.66 21.23 6.97
C ASP A 167 7.62 20.34 6.29
N MET A 168 6.47 20.19 6.94
CA MET A 168 5.30 19.51 6.37
C MET A 168 4.46 20.48 5.54
N TYR A 169 4.20 20.15 4.28
CA TYR A 169 3.33 20.95 3.42
C TYR A 169 1.98 20.27 3.11
N ALA A 170 1.88 18.95 3.30
CA ALA A 170 0.63 18.22 3.11
C ALA A 170 0.56 16.91 3.91
N CYS A 171 -0.64 16.34 3.99
CA CYS A 171 -0.94 15.09 4.65
C CYS A 171 -2.04 14.37 3.88
N GLU A 172 -1.74 13.19 3.34
CA GLU A 172 -2.65 12.44 2.47
C GLU A 172 -3.02 11.10 3.10
N SER A 173 -4.26 10.64 2.90
CA SER A 173 -4.63 9.30 3.35
C SER A 173 -3.95 8.23 2.50
N VAL A 174 -3.60 7.11 3.14
CA VAL A 174 -2.96 5.98 2.48
C VAL A 174 -4.00 4.96 2.05
N GLU A 175 -4.01 4.64 0.76
CA GLU A 175 -4.86 3.59 0.21
C GLU A 175 -4.33 2.19 0.58
N PRO A 176 -5.20 1.22 0.89
CA PRO A 176 -4.82 -0.13 1.29
C PRO A 176 -4.42 -0.99 0.09
N LEU A 177 -3.29 -0.67 -0.55
CA LEU A 177 -2.86 -1.30 -1.80
C LEU A 177 -1.70 -2.29 -1.62
N PHE A 178 -0.91 -2.17 -0.57
CA PHE A 178 0.30 -2.97 -0.38
C PHE A 178 -0.02 -4.30 0.29
N LEU A 179 0.91 -5.26 0.17
CA LEU A 179 0.70 -6.63 0.64
C LEU A 179 1.72 -7.02 1.70
N TYR A 180 1.27 -7.82 2.66
CA TYR A 180 2.10 -8.48 3.66
C TYR A 180 1.88 -9.98 3.62
N PRO A 181 2.94 -10.80 3.68
CA PRO A 181 2.84 -12.24 3.50
C PRO A 181 2.41 -12.88 4.82
N THR A 182 1.39 -13.72 4.76
CA THR A 182 1.04 -14.59 5.90
C THR A 182 1.57 -16.01 5.79
N GLN A 183 2.02 -16.48 4.62
CA GLN A 183 2.56 -17.82 4.40
C GLN A 183 4.10 -17.77 4.48
N SER A 184 4.72 -18.75 5.15
CA SER A 184 6.19 -18.84 5.17
C SER A 184 6.79 -18.89 3.77
N ALA A 185 7.82 -18.07 3.53
CA ALA A 185 8.53 -18.00 2.27
C ALA A 185 9.19 -19.33 1.86
N ALA A 186 9.51 -20.20 2.82
CA ALA A 186 9.97 -21.56 2.56
C ALA A 186 8.95 -22.46 1.81
N LEU A 187 7.69 -22.04 1.67
CA LEU A 187 6.67 -22.74 0.88
C LEU A 187 6.52 -22.20 -0.54
N TYR A 188 7.39 -21.26 -0.95
CA TYR A 188 7.48 -20.83 -2.32
C TYR A 188 7.73 -22.02 -3.26
N LYS A 189 7.03 -22.02 -4.39
CA LYS A 189 7.07 -23.07 -5.41
C LYS A 189 7.16 -22.39 -6.76
N ALA A 190 8.35 -22.45 -7.37
CA ALA A 190 8.64 -21.76 -8.61
C ALA A 190 7.75 -22.24 -9.77
N ASP A 191 7.48 -23.55 -9.86
CA ASP A 191 6.55 -24.14 -10.82
C ASP A 191 5.13 -23.57 -10.69
N ARG A 192 4.65 -23.36 -9.46
CA ARG A 192 3.33 -22.77 -9.20
C ARG A 192 3.29 -21.28 -9.53
N ALA A 193 4.35 -20.54 -9.23
CA ALA A 193 4.45 -19.14 -9.62
C ALA A 193 4.49 -19.01 -11.15
N GLU A 194 5.29 -19.83 -11.84
CA GLU A 194 5.37 -19.85 -13.30
C GLU A 194 4.03 -20.22 -13.95
N TYR A 195 3.31 -21.22 -13.39
CA TYR A 195 1.96 -21.52 -13.82
C TYR A 195 1.08 -20.26 -13.81
N TYR A 196 1.08 -19.50 -12.72
CA TYR A 196 0.30 -18.26 -12.64
C TYR A 196 0.84 -17.15 -13.54
N ARG A 197 2.15 -17.06 -13.79
CA ARG A 197 2.70 -16.07 -14.74
C ARG A 197 2.14 -16.27 -16.15
N VAL A 198 2.01 -17.53 -16.57
CA VAL A 198 1.48 -17.87 -17.90
C VAL A 198 -0.05 -17.74 -17.96
N HIS A 199 -0.77 -18.14 -16.91
CA HIS A 199 -2.24 -18.23 -16.93
C HIS A 199 -2.97 -16.96 -16.47
N ASN A 200 -2.29 -16.07 -15.75
CA ASN A 200 -2.87 -14.82 -15.26
C ASN A 200 -2.50 -13.61 -16.11
N ASP A 201 -1.79 -13.80 -17.23
CA ASP A 201 -1.22 -12.70 -18.01
C ASP A 201 -2.31 -11.77 -18.56
N ALA A 202 -2.37 -10.54 -18.04
CA ALA A 202 -3.31 -9.42 -18.31
C ALA A 202 -4.82 -9.75 -18.41
N ASN A 203 -5.25 -10.99 -18.25
CA ASN A 203 -6.62 -11.44 -18.41
C ASN A 203 -7.48 -10.81 -17.32
N GLU A 204 -8.45 -9.96 -17.67
CA GLU A 204 -9.41 -9.36 -16.72
C GLU A 204 -10.06 -10.41 -15.81
N ASN A 205 -10.24 -11.64 -16.30
CA ASN A 205 -10.81 -12.73 -15.55
C ASN A 205 -9.79 -13.54 -14.72
N ALA A 206 -8.50 -13.19 -14.68
CA ALA A 206 -7.47 -13.95 -13.99
C ALA A 206 -7.76 -14.19 -12.49
N PRO A 207 -7.61 -15.42 -11.95
CA PRO A 207 -7.91 -15.78 -10.57
C PRO A 207 -7.46 -14.77 -9.50
N ARG A 208 -8.30 -14.51 -8.50
CA ARG A 208 -8.02 -13.47 -7.47
C ARG A 208 -7.22 -14.05 -6.31
N ALA A 209 -6.30 -13.25 -5.79
CA ALA A 209 -5.82 -13.41 -4.42
C ALA A 209 -6.91 -13.03 -3.41
N ILE A 210 -6.77 -13.44 -2.15
CA ILE A 210 -7.63 -13.00 -1.05
C ILE A 210 -6.76 -12.30 -0.03
N ALA A 211 -7.10 -11.07 0.34
CA ALA A 211 -6.39 -10.32 1.37
C ALA A 211 -7.34 -9.78 2.44
N TYR A 212 -6.81 -9.62 3.65
CA TYR A 212 -7.49 -9.02 4.78
C TYR A 212 -6.80 -7.71 5.15
N GLY A 213 -7.55 -6.61 5.06
CA GLY A 213 -7.11 -5.29 5.47
C GLY A 213 -7.14 -5.15 6.99
N GLY A 214 -6.30 -4.25 7.49
CA GLY A 214 -6.18 -4.03 8.93
C GLY A 214 -4.92 -3.29 9.35
N PHE A 215 -3.96 -3.09 8.43
CA PHE A 215 -2.68 -2.43 8.71
C PHE A 215 -2.52 -1.17 7.85
N TYR A 216 -3.59 -0.39 7.81
CA TYR A 216 -3.71 0.83 7.00
C TYR A 216 -3.42 0.59 5.51
N GLY A 217 -2.30 1.07 4.98
CA GLY A 217 -1.91 0.88 3.58
C GLY A 217 -1.54 -0.56 3.21
N ILE A 218 -1.32 -1.43 4.21
CA ILE A 218 -0.84 -2.81 4.03
C ILE A 218 -1.94 -3.83 4.38
N ASN A 219 -2.04 -4.90 3.57
CA ASN A 219 -3.03 -5.96 3.73
C ASN A 219 -2.37 -7.34 3.90
N ALA A 220 -2.88 -8.13 4.85
CA ALA A 220 -2.43 -9.50 5.06
C ALA A 220 -2.99 -10.42 3.97
N LEU A 221 -2.10 -11.01 3.16
CA LEU A 221 -2.48 -11.93 2.09
C LEU A 221 -2.93 -13.27 2.69
N LEU A 222 -4.22 -13.61 2.60
CA LEU A 222 -4.78 -14.87 3.13
C LEU A 222 -4.64 -16.03 2.14
N ASP A 223 -4.71 -15.74 0.84
CA ASP A 223 -4.47 -16.72 -0.22
C ASP A 223 -3.93 -15.99 -1.47
N GLY A 224 -3.14 -16.70 -2.26
CA GLY A 224 -2.57 -16.19 -3.50
C GLY A 224 -1.11 -15.72 -3.42
N HIS A 225 -0.30 -16.19 -2.46
CA HIS A 225 1.12 -15.83 -2.38
C HIS A 225 1.89 -16.12 -3.68
N HIS A 226 1.65 -17.27 -4.32
CA HIS A 226 2.24 -17.56 -5.64
C HIS A 226 1.64 -16.71 -6.77
N LYS A 227 0.37 -16.26 -6.67
CA LYS A 227 -0.24 -15.33 -7.64
C LYS A 227 0.41 -13.95 -7.53
N ALA A 228 0.65 -13.48 -6.30
CA ALA A 228 1.32 -12.22 -6.02
C ALA A 228 2.81 -12.27 -6.44
N ALA A 229 3.50 -13.38 -6.21
CA ALA A 229 4.86 -13.60 -6.70
C ALA A 229 4.92 -13.60 -8.24
N ALA A 230 3.96 -14.27 -8.90
CA ALA A 230 3.84 -14.26 -10.35
C ALA A 230 3.60 -12.85 -10.91
N ALA A 231 2.68 -12.10 -10.31
CA ALA A 231 2.41 -10.72 -10.68
C ALA A 231 3.65 -9.83 -10.51
N ALA A 232 4.40 -9.99 -9.41
CA ALA A 232 5.65 -9.27 -9.18
C ALA A 232 6.69 -9.54 -10.28
N LEU A 233 6.89 -10.80 -10.68
CA LEU A 233 7.80 -11.17 -11.76
C LEU A 233 7.36 -10.64 -13.12
N ASN A 234 6.06 -10.45 -13.33
CA ASN A 234 5.51 -9.87 -14.56
C ASN A 234 5.45 -8.33 -14.52
N GLY A 235 5.81 -7.67 -13.42
CA GLY A 235 5.62 -6.23 -13.26
C GLY A 235 4.14 -5.81 -13.24
N GLN A 236 3.23 -6.72 -12.89
CA GLN A 236 1.78 -6.50 -12.87
C GLN A 236 1.26 -6.30 -11.44
N ARG A 237 0.14 -5.59 -11.30
CA ARG A 237 -0.57 -5.53 -10.01
C ARG A 237 -1.26 -6.87 -9.72
N VAL A 238 -1.44 -7.17 -8.43
CA VAL A 238 -2.14 -8.38 -7.97
C VAL A 238 -3.63 -8.11 -7.97
N LYS A 239 -4.39 -8.89 -8.74
CA LYS A 239 -5.87 -8.88 -8.68
C LYS A 239 -6.32 -9.55 -7.39
N CYS A 240 -7.03 -8.81 -6.55
CA CYS A 240 -7.27 -9.22 -5.17
C CYS A 240 -8.73 -8.98 -4.75
N LEU A 241 -9.33 -9.99 -4.12
CA LEU A 241 -10.51 -9.85 -3.30
C LEU A 241 -10.06 -9.37 -1.91
N LEU A 242 -10.20 -8.06 -1.66
CA LEU A 242 -9.75 -7.43 -0.43
C LEU A 242 -10.92 -7.25 0.55
N ILE A 243 -10.77 -7.79 1.76
CA ILE A 243 -11.74 -7.66 2.86
C ILE A 243 -11.26 -6.56 3.80
N ILE A 244 -11.96 -5.42 3.83
CA ILE A 244 -11.61 -4.27 4.68
C ILE A 244 -12.61 -4.16 5.83
N PRO A 245 -12.18 -4.28 7.10
CA PRO A 245 -13.03 -3.99 8.24
C PRO A 245 -13.36 -2.49 8.30
N ALA A 246 -14.61 -2.16 8.63
CA ALA A 246 -14.95 -0.78 8.96
C ALA A 246 -14.33 -0.38 10.31
N PHE A 247 -13.91 0.87 10.42
CA PHE A 247 -13.66 1.51 11.70
C PHE A 247 -14.73 2.55 12.02
N GLU A 248 -15.10 2.58 13.30
CA GLU A 248 -16.14 3.46 13.81
C GLU A 248 -15.54 4.80 14.20
N GLN A 249 -16.11 5.89 13.68
CA GLN A 249 -15.78 7.22 14.14
C GLN A 249 -16.88 7.75 15.06
N PHE A 250 -16.47 8.16 16.25
CA PHE A 250 -17.29 8.86 17.23
C PHE A 250 -16.79 10.28 17.42
N PHE A 251 -17.69 11.19 17.80
CA PHE A 251 -17.32 12.55 18.17
C PHE A 251 -17.98 12.93 19.49
N LYS A 252 -17.34 13.83 20.24
CA LYS A 252 -17.90 14.38 21.48
C LYS A 252 -18.01 15.91 21.33
N PRO A 253 -19.22 16.48 21.23
CA PRO A 253 -19.40 17.92 21.25
C PRO A 253 -18.88 18.52 22.57
N ALA A 254 -18.51 19.81 22.55
CA ALA A 254 -18.14 20.52 23.77
C ALA A 254 -19.32 20.51 24.77
N GLY A 255 -19.12 19.87 25.93
CA GLY A 255 -20.18 19.70 26.95
C GLY A 255 -21.26 18.66 26.61
N GLY A 256 -21.10 17.88 25.54
CA GLY A 256 -22.04 16.84 25.11
C GLY A 256 -21.57 15.41 25.42
N GLU A 257 -22.37 14.44 25.00
CA GLU A 257 -22.07 13.01 25.08
C GLU A 257 -21.38 12.51 23.81
N TRP A 258 -20.81 11.30 23.86
CA TRP A 258 -20.25 10.66 22.67
C TRP A 258 -21.35 10.25 21.69
N GLU A 259 -21.17 10.61 20.43
CA GLU A 259 -22.11 10.34 19.36
C GLU A 259 -21.44 9.60 18.20
N PHE A 260 -22.16 8.63 17.63
CA PHE A 260 -21.70 7.89 16.45
C PHE A 260 -21.78 8.79 15.21
N ARG A 261 -20.70 8.86 14.43
CA ARG A 261 -20.60 9.71 13.24
C ARG A 261 -20.69 8.93 11.94
N ARG A 262 -19.88 7.88 11.79
CA ARG A 262 -19.74 7.11 10.55
C ARG A 262 -18.99 5.81 10.75
N GLN A 263 -19.25 4.84 9.87
CA GLN A 263 -18.36 3.69 9.61
C GLN A 263 -17.48 4.06 8.41
N VAL A 264 -16.17 3.89 8.52
CA VAL A 264 -15.22 4.25 7.45
C VAL A 264 -14.47 2.98 7.01
N PHE A 265 -14.38 2.77 5.70
CA PHE A 265 -13.62 1.66 5.10
C PHE A 265 -12.36 2.20 4.42
N THR A 266 -12.53 3.23 3.60
CA THR A 266 -11.48 4.05 3.00
C THR A 266 -11.89 5.53 3.13
N GLU A 267 -11.06 6.47 2.68
CA GLU A 267 -11.43 7.89 2.67
C GLU A 267 -12.71 8.14 1.86
N ASP A 268 -12.82 7.51 0.69
CA ASP A 268 -13.93 7.68 -0.24
C ASP A 268 -15.14 6.79 0.08
N ILE A 269 -14.91 5.67 0.76
CA ILE A 269 -15.95 4.66 1.02
C ILE A 269 -16.27 4.65 2.51
N LEU A 270 -17.44 5.21 2.84
CA LEU A 270 -17.97 5.29 4.20
C LEU A 270 -19.50 5.12 4.22
N LEU A 271 -20.02 4.83 5.42
CA LEU A 271 -21.44 4.92 5.75
C LEU A 271 -21.63 6.01 6.80
N LYS A 272 -22.48 6.99 6.52
CA LYS A 272 -22.76 8.10 7.44
C LYS A 272 -23.79 7.71 8.49
N ALA A 273 -23.86 8.45 9.60
CA ALA A 273 -24.81 8.21 10.68
C ALA A 273 -26.26 8.10 10.19
N GLU A 274 -26.67 8.88 9.19
CA GLU A 274 -28.03 8.89 8.67
C GLU A 274 -28.44 7.57 8.02
N GLU A 275 -27.47 6.72 7.65
CA GLU A 275 -27.72 5.41 7.07
C GLU A 275 -28.05 4.36 8.15
N PHE A 276 -27.90 4.67 9.43
CA PHE A 276 -28.13 3.73 10.53
C PHE A 276 -29.36 4.09 11.35
N THR A 277 -30.04 3.06 11.85
CA THR A 277 -31.12 3.24 12.81
C THR A 277 -30.57 3.68 14.17
N GLU A 278 -31.38 4.37 14.97
CA GLU A 278 -31.00 4.77 16.34
C GLU A 278 -30.61 3.57 17.22
N LYS A 279 -31.24 2.42 16.99
CA LYS A 279 -30.88 1.17 17.67
C LYS A 279 -29.47 0.72 17.32
N GLU A 280 -29.10 0.74 16.04
CA GLU A 280 -27.75 0.37 15.60
C GLU A 280 -26.70 1.34 16.14
N LYS A 281 -26.97 2.65 16.08
CA LYS A 281 -26.08 3.68 16.66
C LYS A 281 -25.84 3.46 18.14
N ALA A 282 -26.90 3.15 18.90
CA ALA A 282 -26.80 2.85 20.33
C ALA A 282 -26.01 1.55 20.58
N GLU A 283 -26.17 0.52 19.74
CA GLU A 283 -25.37 -0.71 19.81
C GLU A 283 -23.88 -0.44 19.53
N PHE A 284 -23.54 0.39 18.52
CA PHE A 284 -22.17 0.80 18.25
C PHE A 284 -21.57 1.55 19.44
N LEU A 285 -22.28 2.57 19.95
CA LEU A 285 -21.81 3.35 21.09
C LEU A 285 -21.57 2.47 22.32
N LYS A 286 -22.49 1.54 22.60
CA LYS A 286 -22.34 0.57 23.70
C LYS A 286 -21.09 -0.30 23.53
N LYS A 287 -20.88 -0.87 22.33
CA LYS A 287 -19.70 -1.70 22.03
C LYS A 287 -18.41 -0.90 22.14
N TRP A 288 -18.39 0.32 21.60
CA TRP A 288 -17.23 1.20 21.63
C TRP A 288 -16.85 1.61 23.06
N LEU A 289 -17.83 1.99 23.89
CA LEU A 289 -17.59 2.30 25.31
C LEU A 289 -17.07 1.07 26.07
N ALA A 290 -17.62 -0.12 25.81
CA ALA A 290 -17.14 -1.36 26.42
C ALA A 290 -15.68 -1.66 26.03
N LYS A 291 -15.34 -1.52 24.75
CA LYS A 291 -13.96 -1.68 24.27
C LYS A 291 -13.00 -0.72 24.98
N ARG A 292 -13.38 0.54 25.15
CA ARG A 292 -12.57 1.53 25.88
C ARG A 292 -12.36 1.21 27.36
N GLU A 293 -13.29 0.51 28.00
CA GLU A 293 -13.10 0.00 29.35
C GLU A 293 -12.19 -1.22 29.36
N GLU A 294 -12.30 -2.12 28.38
CA GLU A 294 -11.38 -3.26 28.22
C GLU A 294 -9.94 -2.82 27.93
N GLU A 295 -9.77 -1.73 27.19
CA GLU A 295 -8.49 -1.10 26.88
C GLU A 295 -7.74 -0.59 28.13
N LYS A 296 -8.42 -0.41 29.27
CA LYS A 296 -7.79 -0.07 30.56
C LYS A 296 -7.22 -1.29 31.31
N LEU A 297 -7.57 -2.50 30.88
CA LEU A 297 -7.10 -3.73 31.49
C LEU A 297 -5.71 -4.08 30.94
N PRO A 298 -4.89 -4.86 31.69
CA PRO A 298 -3.61 -5.33 31.18
C PRO A 298 -3.77 -6.08 29.84
N PRO A 299 -2.75 -6.03 28.96
CA PRO A 299 -2.73 -6.79 27.73
C PRO A 299 -3.12 -8.25 27.94
N LYS A 300 -4.13 -8.73 27.20
CA LYS A 300 -4.50 -10.16 27.19
C LYS A 300 -3.62 -10.98 26.25
N HIS A 301 -2.95 -10.30 25.32
CA HIS A 301 -2.17 -10.92 24.26
C HIS A 301 -0.86 -10.15 24.11
N GLU A 302 0.24 -10.86 24.36
CA GLU A 302 1.58 -10.39 24.07
C GLU A 302 2.01 -10.93 22.71
N HIS A 303 2.90 -10.20 22.05
CA HIS A 303 3.57 -10.71 20.87
C HIS A 303 4.31 -12.00 21.19
N SER A 304 4.30 -12.93 20.25
CA SER A 304 5.02 -14.18 20.35
C SER A 304 6.02 -14.31 19.22
N GLU A 305 7.09 -15.06 19.48
CA GLU A 305 8.13 -15.32 18.49
C GLU A 305 7.51 -15.86 17.18
N PRO A 306 7.84 -15.24 16.03
CA PRO A 306 7.33 -15.67 14.74
C PRO A 306 7.79 -17.10 14.44
N ARG A 307 6.94 -17.89 13.79
CA ARG A 307 7.32 -19.21 13.23
C ARG A 307 7.48 -19.18 11.72
N PHE A 308 7.43 -17.98 11.16
CA PHE A 308 7.57 -17.71 9.75
C PHE A 308 8.98 -18.06 9.27
N ARG A 309 9.07 -18.91 8.26
CA ARG A 309 10.36 -19.30 7.66
C ARG A 309 10.66 -18.43 6.46
N VAL A 310 11.71 -17.62 6.58
CA VAL A 310 12.26 -16.79 5.50
C VAL A 310 13.07 -17.62 4.49
N ARG A 311 13.37 -17.01 3.34
CA ARG A 311 14.32 -17.50 2.34
C ARG A 311 15.01 -16.30 1.70
N GLU A 312 16.15 -16.55 1.05
CA GLU A 312 16.71 -15.57 0.12
C GLU A 312 15.92 -15.59 -1.20
N TRP A 313 15.73 -14.41 -1.78
CA TRP A 313 14.99 -14.19 -3.01
C TRP A 313 15.92 -13.93 -4.19
N GLU A 314 15.50 -14.39 -5.36
CA GLU A 314 16.17 -14.13 -6.62
C GLU A 314 16.15 -12.63 -6.97
N LYS A 315 17.22 -12.14 -7.63
CA LYS A 315 17.38 -10.71 -7.97
C LYS A 315 16.20 -10.15 -8.77
N ASP A 316 15.60 -10.97 -9.63
CA ASP A 316 14.44 -10.58 -10.43
C ASP A 316 13.27 -10.07 -9.57
N PHE A 317 13.07 -10.60 -8.36
CA PHE A 317 12.02 -10.11 -7.46
C PHE A 317 12.33 -8.71 -6.94
N SER A 318 13.56 -8.46 -6.50
CA SER A 318 13.96 -7.15 -5.97
C SER A 318 14.08 -6.11 -7.08
N ASP A 319 14.55 -6.49 -8.27
CA ASP A 319 14.59 -5.60 -9.45
C ASP A 319 13.18 -5.21 -9.92
N ASN A 320 12.24 -6.15 -9.95
CA ASN A 320 10.86 -5.84 -10.33
C ASN A 320 10.12 -5.07 -9.22
N ALA A 321 10.38 -5.35 -7.94
CA ALA A 321 9.74 -4.63 -6.83
C ALA A 321 10.02 -3.11 -6.88
N LYS A 322 11.24 -2.71 -7.27
CA LYS A 322 11.64 -1.31 -7.45
C LYS A 322 10.85 -0.57 -8.52
N LYS A 323 10.22 -1.30 -9.46
CA LYS A 323 9.40 -0.71 -10.53
C LYS A 323 8.03 -0.28 -10.02
N TYR A 324 7.57 -0.75 -8.86
CA TYR A 324 6.28 -0.34 -8.31
C TYR A 324 6.39 0.98 -7.54
N PRO A 325 5.32 1.79 -7.50
CA PRO A 325 5.33 3.00 -6.71
C PRO A 325 5.45 2.70 -5.22
N THR A 326 6.22 3.53 -4.51
CA THR A 326 6.22 3.55 -3.04
C THR A 326 5.00 4.29 -2.50
N VAL A 327 4.68 4.12 -1.22
CA VAL A 327 3.58 4.88 -0.57
C VAL A 327 3.79 6.38 -0.68
N ARG A 328 5.03 6.87 -0.51
CA ARG A 328 5.35 8.29 -0.69
C ARG A 328 5.01 8.75 -2.11
N GLN A 329 5.37 7.97 -3.12
CA GLN A 329 5.07 8.32 -4.51
C GLN A 329 3.57 8.34 -4.77
N LEU A 330 2.81 7.35 -4.26
CA LEU A 330 1.35 7.36 -4.38
C LEU A 330 0.70 8.55 -3.67
N SER A 331 1.18 8.90 -2.47
CA SER A 331 0.70 10.07 -1.73
C SER A 331 1.02 11.37 -2.47
N LEU A 332 2.20 11.50 -3.08
CA LEU A 332 2.54 12.63 -3.94
C LEU A 332 1.69 12.64 -5.22
N GLU A 333 1.43 11.49 -5.84
CA GLU A 333 0.54 11.38 -7.01
C GLU A 333 -0.89 11.80 -6.65
N LYS A 334 -1.38 11.45 -5.47
CA LYS A 334 -2.69 11.89 -4.96
C LYS A 334 -2.71 13.39 -4.72
N TYR A 335 -1.71 13.92 -4.01
CA TYR A 335 -1.60 15.34 -3.72
C TYR A 335 -1.46 16.19 -4.99
N PHE A 336 -0.63 15.77 -5.95
CA PHE A 336 -0.38 16.54 -7.15
C PHE A 336 -1.34 16.27 -8.30
N GLY A 337 -2.05 15.12 -8.29
CA GLY A 337 -2.71 14.43 -9.41
C GLY A 337 -3.56 15.22 -10.40
N SER A 338 -4.28 14.53 -11.28
CA SER A 338 -5.00 15.18 -12.40
C SER A 338 -5.97 16.29 -11.97
N GLU A 339 -6.59 16.14 -10.79
CA GLU A 339 -7.49 17.15 -10.21
C GLU A 339 -6.74 18.37 -9.64
N ASN A 340 -5.45 18.22 -9.33
CA ASN A 340 -4.58 19.25 -8.77
C ASN A 340 -3.54 19.80 -9.79
N GLY A 341 -3.68 19.42 -11.07
CA GLY A 341 -2.98 20.03 -12.20
C GLY A 341 -1.61 19.44 -12.54
N PHE A 342 -1.24 18.25 -12.04
CA PHE A 342 0.08 17.65 -12.32
C PHE A 342 0.41 17.56 -13.82
N GLY A 343 -0.55 17.11 -14.63
CA GLY A 343 -0.36 17.00 -16.09
C GLY A 343 -0.11 18.36 -16.75
N GLU A 344 -0.77 19.41 -16.25
CA GLU A 344 -0.59 20.78 -16.75
C GLU A 344 0.76 21.37 -16.31
N VAL A 345 1.18 21.10 -15.08
CA VAL A 345 2.51 21.47 -14.55
C VAL A 345 3.60 20.84 -15.41
N SER A 346 3.50 19.53 -15.66
CA SER A 346 4.45 18.80 -16.50
C SER A 346 4.54 19.39 -17.89
N GLU A 347 3.39 19.66 -18.51
CA GLU A 347 3.34 20.20 -19.87
C GLU A 347 3.89 21.63 -19.97
N LYS A 348 3.62 22.48 -18.97
CA LYS A 348 4.18 23.84 -18.91
C LYS A 348 5.69 23.85 -18.75
N LEU A 349 6.24 22.95 -17.92
CA LEU A 349 7.68 22.81 -17.75
C LEU A 349 8.33 22.37 -19.09
N ARG A 350 7.79 21.35 -19.75
CA ARG A 350 8.29 20.87 -21.05
C ARG A 350 8.33 21.98 -22.11
N LYS A 351 7.18 22.59 -22.39
CA LYS A 351 7.07 23.68 -23.38
C LYS A 351 7.94 24.89 -23.03
N GLY A 352 8.14 25.13 -21.74
CA GLY A 352 9.03 26.17 -21.24
C GLY A 352 10.48 25.93 -21.63
N ILE A 353 10.99 24.72 -21.36
CA ILE A 353 12.35 24.32 -21.69
C ILE A 353 12.56 24.31 -23.21
N GLU A 354 11.61 23.77 -23.99
CA GLU A 354 11.64 23.80 -25.46
C GLU A 354 11.70 25.24 -26.02
N ALA A 355 11.06 26.18 -25.34
CA ALA A 355 11.09 27.60 -25.68
C ALA A 355 12.36 28.34 -25.17
N GLY A 356 13.33 27.63 -24.61
CA GLY A 356 14.59 28.18 -24.11
C GLY A 356 14.48 28.96 -22.79
N LYS A 357 13.41 28.76 -22.02
CA LYS A 357 13.28 29.38 -20.69
C LYS A 357 14.09 28.59 -19.66
N THR A 358 14.66 29.29 -18.67
CA THR A 358 15.40 28.65 -17.60
C THR A 358 14.47 27.96 -16.60
N LEU A 359 14.93 26.85 -16.02
CA LEU A 359 14.14 26.09 -15.06
C LEU A 359 13.71 26.89 -13.80
N PRO A 360 14.56 27.75 -13.19
CA PRO A 360 14.12 28.60 -12.07
C PRO A 360 12.95 29.53 -12.45
N LEU A 361 13.01 30.17 -13.62
CA LEU A 361 11.94 31.04 -14.11
C LEU A 361 10.66 30.24 -14.37
N LEU A 362 10.78 29.02 -14.90
CA LEU A 362 9.63 28.16 -15.11
C LEU A 362 9.02 27.68 -13.81
N ALA A 363 9.85 27.28 -12.84
CA ALA A 363 9.39 26.85 -11.53
C ALA A 363 8.63 27.98 -10.82
N ASP A 364 9.17 29.20 -10.81
CA ASP A 364 8.49 30.37 -10.22
C ASP A 364 7.14 30.65 -10.89
N ASN A 365 7.05 30.49 -12.22
CA ASN A 365 5.81 30.75 -12.97
C ASN A 365 4.76 29.63 -12.84
N VAL A 366 5.21 28.37 -12.74
CA VAL A 366 4.33 27.19 -12.71
C VAL A 366 3.85 26.93 -11.29
N PHE A 367 4.70 27.16 -10.29
CA PHE A 367 4.38 26.91 -8.88
C PHE A 367 3.92 28.17 -8.13
N GLY A 368 4.27 29.39 -8.57
CA GLY A 368 3.63 30.67 -8.19
C GLY A 368 3.75 31.11 -6.72
N ILE A 369 3.66 32.42 -6.48
CA ILE A 369 4.01 33.14 -5.23
C ILE A 369 3.16 32.75 -3.99
N ASP A 370 1.99 32.13 -4.17
CA ASP A 370 1.05 31.75 -3.09
C ASP A 370 1.15 30.28 -2.63
N ARG A 371 1.99 29.45 -3.28
CA ARG A 371 2.33 28.10 -2.78
C ARG A 371 3.64 28.19 -2.00
N GLN A 372 3.78 27.40 -0.93
CA GLN A 372 5.03 27.33 -0.16
C GLN A 372 6.18 27.00 -1.12
N LYS A 373 7.23 27.85 -1.15
CA LYS A 373 8.48 27.58 -1.86
C LYS A 373 8.97 26.17 -1.49
N GLY A 374 9.39 25.38 -2.48
CA GLY A 374 9.96 24.05 -2.27
C GLY A 374 9.08 22.89 -2.75
N MET A 375 7.80 23.11 -3.12
CA MET A 375 6.94 22.05 -3.67
C MET A 375 7.28 21.67 -5.12
N GLU A 376 8.00 22.53 -5.84
CA GLU A 376 8.50 22.26 -7.18
C GLU A 376 9.46 21.06 -7.19
N ILE A 377 10.25 20.88 -6.14
CA ILE A 377 11.22 19.80 -6.02
C ILE A 377 10.53 18.42 -5.97
N PRO A 378 9.64 18.12 -5.02
CA PRO A 378 8.97 16.82 -4.95
C PRO A 378 8.07 16.57 -6.18
N ALA A 379 7.47 17.61 -6.77
CA ALA A 379 6.68 17.48 -7.99
C ALA A 379 7.54 17.05 -9.20
N ILE A 380 8.64 17.76 -9.47
CA ILE A 380 9.54 17.45 -10.60
C ILE A 380 10.24 16.11 -10.36
N LYS A 381 10.62 15.79 -9.11
CA LYS A 381 11.16 14.49 -8.73
C LYS A 381 10.18 13.35 -9.04
N LEU A 382 8.90 13.52 -8.67
CA LEU A 382 7.86 12.54 -9.01
C LEU A 382 7.72 12.36 -10.52
N MET A 383 7.78 13.45 -11.31
CA MET A 383 7.71 13.38 -12.77
C MET A 383 8.85 12.54 -13.35
N LEU A 384 10.09 12.78 -12.90
CA LEU A 384 11.28 12.05 -13.37
C LEU A 384 11.20 10.56 -13.01
N ILE A 385 10.79 10.24 -11.79
CA ILE A 385 10.61 8.85 -11.34
C ILE A 385 9.53 8.12 -12.16
N LYS A 386 8.41 8.78 -12.44
CA LYS A 386 7.36 8.22 -13.32
C LYS A 386 7.89 7.97 -14.71
N ALA A 387 8.60 8.94 -15.27
CA ALA A 387 9.12 8.84 -16.63
C ALA A 387 10.18 7.73 -16.74
N GLU A 388 11.06 7.60 -15.75
CA GLU A 388 12.03 6.49 -15.64
C GLU A 388 11.30 5.14 -15.62
N ARG A 389 10.29 4.99 -14.75
CA ARG A 389 9.49 3.76 -14.61
C ARG A 389 8.74 3.40 -15.89
N GLU A 390 8.21 4.39 -16.59
CA GLU A 390 7.37 4.22 -17.80
C GLU A 390 8.21 4.15 -19.09
N GLY A 391 9.53 4.37 -19.00
CA GLY A 391 10.39 4.52 -20.18
C GLY A 391 10.03 5.75 -21.03
N ASP A 392 9.38 6.76 -20.44
CA ASP A 392 9.03 8.01 -21.12
C ASP A 392 10.28 8.85 -21.31
N ARG A 393 10.77 8.91 -22.55
CA ARG A 393 11.98 9.66 -22.91
C ARG A 393 11.74 11.17 -23.08
N SER A 394 10.51 11.66 -22.90
CA SER A 394 10.12 13.06 -23.16
C SER A 394 10.73 14.09 -22.21
N LEU A 395 11.24 13.67 -21.04
CA LEU A 395 11.81 14.57 -20.03
C LEU A 395 13.33 14.76 -20.13
N LYS A 396 13.97 14.28 -21.22
CA LYS A 396 15.44 14.33 -21.40
C LYS A 396 16.01 15.73 -21.17
N GLU A 397 15.49 16.73 -21.89
CA GLU A 397 15.99 18.10 -21.82
C GLU A 397 15.78 18.75 -20.44
N LEU A 398 14.66 18.44 -19.79
CA LEU A 398 14.38 18.88 -18.43
C LEU A 398 15.41 18.30 -17.44
N ALA A 399 15.68 17.00 -17.53
CA ALA A 399 16.65 16.33 -16.68
C ALA A 399 18.08 16.86 -16.90
N ALA A 400 18.49 17.05 -18.16
CA ALA A 400 19.78 17.63 -18.49
C ALA A 400 19.94 19.07 -17.95
N GLU A 401 18.89 19.89 -18.04
CA GLU A 401 18.90 21.25 -17.48
C GLU A 401 18.99 21.24 -15.94
N ILE A 402 18.31 20.31 -15.25
CA ILE A 402 18.42 20.13 -13.80
C ILE A 402 19.87 19.85 -13.40
N VAL A 403 20.52 18.90 -14.08
CA VAL A 403 21.92 18.53 -13.78
C VAL A 403 22.84 19.72 -14.04
N ARG A 404 22.72 20.37 -15.20
CA ARG A 404 23.56 21.52 -15.60
C ARG A 404 23.46 22.71 -14.66
N THR A 405 22.25 23.00 -14.18
CA THR A 405 21.98 24.16 -13.32
C THR A 405 22.04 23.85 -11.82
N ARG A 406 22.15 22.56 -11.46
CA ARG A 406 22.03 22.05 -10.09
C ARG A 406 20.73 22.46 -9.40
N PHE A 407 19.67 22.66 -10.18
CA PHE A 407 18.36 23.08 -9.65
C PHE A 407 17.80 22.02 -8.69
N GLY A 408 17.25 22.45 -7.56
CA GLY A 408 16.73 21.55 -6.52
C GLY A 408 17.80 20.77 -5.74
N GLY A 409 19.08 21.11 -5.91
CA GLY A 409 20.19 20.54 -5.16
C GLY A 409 20.38 19.04 -5.40
N TYR A 410 20.99 18.35 -4.43
CA TYR A 410 21.33 16.93 -4.54
C TYR A 410 20.11 16.06 -4.89
N VAL A 411 18.97 16.34 -4.28
CA VAL A 411 17.77 15.51 -4.39
C VAL A 411 17.27 15.42 -5.82
N LEU A 412 17.12 16.58 -6.47
CA LEU A 412 16.56 16.63 -7.82
C LEU A 412 17.60 16.28 -8.87
N VAL A 413 18.87 16.67 -8.68
CA VAL A 413 19.98 16.25 -9.54
C VAL A 413 20.14 14.73 -9.52
N ALA A 414 20.08 14.08 -8.36
CA ALA A 414 20.16 12.63 -8.26
C ALA A 414 18.97 11.92 -8.94
N ALA A 415 17.76 12.49 -8.86
CA ALA A 415 16.61 11.96 -9.57
C ALA A 415 16.74 12.14 -11.10
N ALA A 416 17.24 13.29 -11.55
CA ALA A 416 17.50 13.56 -12.97
C ALA A 416 18.57 12.63 -13.53
N LEU A 417 19.67 12.41 -12.80
CA LEU A 417 20.73 11.47 -13.21
C LEU A 417 20.21 10.04 -13.30
N ARG A 418 19.43 9.56 -12.33
CA ARG A 418 18.81 8.23 -12.41
C ARG A 418 17.90 8.09 -13.63
N TYR A 419 17.06 9.08 -13.88
CA TYR A 419 16.23 9.11 -15.09
C TYR A 419 17.09 9.11 -16.37
N LEU A 420 18.21 9.85 -16.40
CA LEU A 420 19.11 9.90 -17.56
C LEU A 420 19.83 8.57 -17.85
N LEU A 421 19.88 7.62 -16.90
CA LEU A 421 20.45 6.29 -17.14
C LEU A 421 19.70 5.50 -18.22
N ILE A 422 18.44 5.83 -18.52
CA ILE A 422 17.67 5.17 -19.59
C ILE A 422 18.12 5.60 -21.01
N PHE A 423 19.10 6.52 -21.11
CA PHE A 423 19.67 7.03 -22.37
C PHE A 423 21.12 6.57 -22.53
N ASP A 424 21.32 5.25 -22.43
CA ASP A 424 22.59 4.54 -22.59
C ASP A 424 23.18 4.63 -24.02
N ASP A 425 22.40 5.12 -24.98
CA ASP A 425 22.76 5.28 -26.39
C ASP A 425 22.91 6.76 -26.84
N ASP A 426 22.79 7.73 -25.94
CA ASP A 426 22.77 9.16 -26.27
C ASP A 426 24.10 9.85 -25.90
N CYS A 427 24.86 10.27 -26.92
CA CYS A 427 26.17 10.91 -26.74
C CYS A 427 26.13 12.19 -25.87
N ASP A 428 25.03 12.95 -25.91
CA ASP A 428 24.91 14.17 -25.11
C ASP A 428 24.72 13.81 -23.63
N VAL A 429 24.02 12.71 -23.35
CA VAL A 429 23.84 12.17 -22.00
C VAL A 429 25.12 11.51 -21.49
N GLU A 430 25.79 10.70 -22.33
CA GLU A 430 27.08 10.10 -21.98
C GLU A 430 28.08 11.18 -21.54
N LYS A 431 28.13 12.29 -22.27
CA LYS A 431 28.99 13.42 -21.90
C LYS A 431 28.69 13.98 -20.51
N ILE A 432 27.42 14.07 -20.11
CA ILE A 432 27.05 14.51 -18.75
C ILE A 432 27.68 13.59 -17.70
N PHE A 433 27.62 12.28 -17.90
CA PHE A 433 28.21 11.31 -16.97
C PHE A 433 29.74 11.34 -16.98
N ILE A 434 30.38 11.51 -18.14
CA ILE A 434 31.83 11.69 -18.25
C ILE A 434 32.28 12.93 -17.49
N ASP A 435 31.59 14.05 -17.66
CA ASP A 435 31.92 15.31 -16.99
C ASP A 435 31.82 15.16 -15.46
N ILE A 436 30.80 14.44 -14.97
CA ILE A 436 30.63 14.13 -13.54
C ILE A 436 31.78 13.29 -12.98
N ILE A 437 32.20 12.23 -13.69
CA ILE A 437 33.29 11.36 -13.22
C ILE A 437 34.65 12.07 -13.31
N SER A 438 34.83 12.91 -14.32
CA SER A 438 36.09 13.62 -14.58
C SER A 438 36.34 14.76 -13.58
N ASP A 439 35.30 15.24 -12.91
CA ASP A 439 35.36 16.34 -11.94
C ASP A 439 34.92 15.88 -10.53
N ALA A 440 35.83 15.16 -9.87
CA ALA A 440 35.60 14.55 -8.56
C ALA A 440 35.32 15.59 -7.46
N ASP A 441 35.84 16.81 -7.56
CA ASP A 441 35.65 17.86 -6.55
C ASP A 441 34.24 18.47 -6.62
N ASP A 442 33.67 18.59 -7.83
CA ASP A 442 32.36 19.20 -8.05
C ASP A 442 31.19 18.22 -7.94
N TYR A 443 31.43 16.92 -8.10
CA TYR A 443 30.40 15.88 -8.15
C TYR A 443 30.65 14.64 -7.27
N GLU A 444 31.51 14.71 -6.24
CA GLU A 444 31.83 13.61 -5.32
C GLU A 444 30.58 12.81 -4.86
N ARG A 445 29.47 13.52 -4.60
CA ARG A 445 28.22 12.93 -4.10
C ARG A 445 27.39 12.17 -5.15
N PHE A 446 27.71 12.28 -6.44
CA PHE A 446 26.96 11.66 -7.54
C PHE A 446 27.72 10.51 -8.22
N GLY A 447 28.96 10.26 -7.82
CA GLY A 447 29.82 9.23 -8.43
C GLY A 447 29.15 7.85 -8.47
N ASP A 448 28.50 7.43 -7.38
CA ASP A 448 27.80 6.14 -7.30
C ASP A 448 26.66 6.00 -8.31
N ILE A 449 25.99 7.11 -8.66
CA ILE A 449 24.93 7.12 -9.68
C ILE A 449 25.59 7.08 -11.06
N ALA A 450 26.64 7.87 -11.26
CA ALA A 450 27.30 8.02 -12.56
C ALA A 450 28.00 6.74 -13.03
N VAL A 451 28.61 5.99 -12.11
CA VAL A 451 29.25 4.70 -12.42
C VAL A 451 28.26 3.70 -13.03
N ASN A 452 26.97 3.79 -12.69
CA ASN A 452 25.95 2.88 -13.21
C ASN A 452 25.65 3.08 -14.70
N TYR A 453 26.02 4.21 -15.31
CA TYR A 453 25.76 4.47 -16.74
C TYR A 453 26.42 3.44 -17.66
N TRP A 454 27.56 2.87 -17.25
CA TRP A 454 28.28 1.84 -18.02
C TRP A 454 28.15 0.42 -17.44
N GLN A 455 27.28 0.19 -16.44
CA GLN A 455 27.19 -1.12 -15.76
C GLN A 455 26.39 -2.21 -16.49
N ASP A 456 25.88 -1.95 -17.70
CA ASP A 456 25.19 -2.95 -18.53
C ASP A 456 25.89 -3.23 -19.88
N VAL A 457 27.21 -3.05 -19.96
CA VAL A 457 27.98 -3.65 -21.06
C VAL A 457 28.30 -5.10 -20.65
N PRO A 458 27.60 -6.14 -21.15
CA PRO A 458 28.09 -7.50 -20.99
C PRO A 458 29.51 -7.54 -21.57
N ASP A 459 30.46 -8.04 -20.77
CA ASP A 459 31.85 -8.25 -21.20
C ASP A 459 31.87 -8.82 -22.63
N ALA A 460 32.43 -8.04 -23.55
CA ALA A 460 32.56 -8.39 -24.98
C ALA A 460 33.49 -9.58 -25.21
#